data_AF-A0A2P7SRP5-F1
#
_entry.id   AF-A0A2P7SRP5-F1
#
_cell.length_a   1.000
_cell.length_b   1.000
_cell.length_c   1.000
_cell.angle_alpha   90.00
_cell.angle_beta   90.00
_cell.angle_gamma   90.00
#
_symmetry.space_group_name_H-M   'P 1'
#
loop_
_entity.id
_entity.type
_entity.pdbx_description
1 polymer ?
#
loop_
_entity_poly.entity_id
_entity_poly.type
_entity_poly.pdbx_seq_one_letter_code
_entity_poly.pdbx_strand_id
1 'polypeptide(L)'
;MKGVLLHSAPAFRLFGAVLPLKESLRSRLGARAVDVFSLAISEDSHCLLCSLYFRRALKAHGVDPDGYVPTDDEAALIEIAHRIAGEPVAHKATPPAALKLLEARYGAETVVEVVAYGSAMLATNRLNTTLGIPIDDDLLPAADIAGAKANAA
;
A
#
# COMPACT_ATOMS: atom_id res chain seq x y z
N MET A 1 1.97 -4.26 14.58
CA MET A 1 3.09 -3.29 14.31
C MET A 1 3.27 -2.22 15.40
N LYS A 2 2.27 -1.37 15.68
CA LYS A 2 2.45 -0.17 16.55
C LYS A 2 3.01 -0.50 17.93
N GLY A 3 2.52 -1.57 18.57
CA GLY A 3 3.04 -2.02 19.87
C GLY A 3 4.54 -2.37 19.83
N VAL A 4 5.01 -3.02 18.77
CA VAL A 4 6.43 -3.37 18.61
C VAL A 4 7.30 -2.12 18.40
N LEU A 5 6.82 -1.13 17.64
CA LEU A 5 7.54 0.13 17.46
C LEU A 5 7.71 0.92 18.76
N LEU A 6 6.85 0.73 19.78
CA LEU A 6 6.98 1.43 21.06
C LEU A 6 8.23 1.02 21.87
N HIS A 7 8.93 -0.06 21.50
CA HIS A 7 10.25 -0.36 22.04
C HIS A 7 11.32 0.67 21.61
N SER A 8 11.05 1.52 20.61
CA SER A 8 11.95 2.59 20.16
C SER A 8 11.16 3.83 19.71
N ALA A 9 11.14 4.87 20.56
CA ALA A 9 10.44 6.12 20.23
C ALA A 9 10.92 6.78 18.91
N PRO A 10 12.22 6.77 18.55
CA PRO A 10 12.66 7.22 17.22
C PRO A 10 12.06 6.39 16.08
N ALA A 11 12.01 5.06 16.20
CA ALA A 11 11.43 4.19 15.17
C ALA A 11 9.92 4.41 15.03
N PHE A 12 9.21 4.54 16.15
CA PHE A 12 7.78 4.88 16.15
C PHE A 12 7.51 6.20 15.43
N ARG A 13 8.32 7.24 15.68
CA ARG A 13 8.20 8.52 14.97
C ARG A 13 8.49 8.39 13.47
N LEU A 14 9.54 7.66 13.09
CA LEU A 14 9.89 7.44 11.69
C LEU A 14 8.73 6.84 10.90
N PHE A 15 8.17 5.72 11.39
CA PHE A 15 7.06 5.05 10.71
C PHE A 15 5.71 5.74 10.91
N GLY A 16 5.55 6.58 11.93
CA GLY A 16 4.37 7.41 12.15
C GLY A 16 4.31 8.65 11.26
N ALA A 17 5.45 9.15 10.77
CA ALA A 17 5.53 10.36 9.95
C ALA A 17 4.83 10.24 8.59
N VAL A 18 4.46 9.02 8.17
CA VAL A 18 3.69 8.78 6.95
C VAL A 18 2.21 9.19 7.08
N LEU A 19 1.67 9.32 8.30
CA LEU A 19 0.23 9.54 8.51
C LEU A 19 -0.28 10.88 7.94
N PRO A 20 0.37 12.04 8.17
CA PRO A 20 -0.05 13.29 7.55
C PRO A 20 -0.02 13.23 6.01
N LEU A 21 0.98 12.53 5.46
CA LEU A 21 1.10 12.32 4.02
C LEU A 21 -0.05 11.47 3.47
N LYS A 22 -0.42 10.40 4.20
CA LYS A 22 -1.59 9.58 3.86
C LYS A 22 -2.86 10.43 3.80
N GLU A 23 -3.07 11.30 4.77
CA GLU A 23 -4.26 12.15 4.83
C GLU A 23 -4.27 13.19 3.70
N SER A 24 -3.11 13.77 3.40
CA SER A 24 -2.91 14.66 2.24
C SER A 24 -3.38 14.00 0.94
N LEU A 25 -2.92 12.76 0.69
CA LEU A 25 -3.34 11.99 -0.49
C LEU A 25 -4.83 11.62 -0.45
N ARG A 26 -5.38 11.27 0.71
CA ARG A 26 -6.80 10.92 0.85
C ARG A 26 -7.71 12.10 0.53
N SER A 27 -7.33 13.31 0.91
CA SER A 27 -8.12 14.52 0.60
C SER A 27 -8.16 14.82 -0.91
N ARG A 28 -7.13 14.41 -1.67
CA ARG A 28 -7.03 14.64 -3.11
C ARG A 28 -7.58 13.49 -3.97
N LEU A 29 -7.23 12.25 -3.61
CA LEU A 29 -7.48 11.05 -4.42
C LEU A 29 -8.63 10.18 -3.86
N GLY A 30 -9.04 10.43 -2.61
CA GLY A 30 -10.04 9.65 -1.90
C GLY A 30 -9.46 8.46 -1.13
N ALA A 31 -10.16 8.07 -0.05
CA ALA A 31 -9.73 6.97 0.83
C ALA A 31 -9.57 5.64 0.09
N ARG A 32 -10.54 5.31 -0.77
CA ARG A 32 -10.53 4.09 -1.59
C ARG A 32 -9.27 4.00 -2.46
N ALA A 33 -8.94 5.06 -3.21
CA ALA A 33 -7.78 5.04 -4.11
C ALA A 33 -6.45 4.88 -3.35
N VAL A 34 -6.32 5.53 -2.20
CA VAL A 34 -5.13 5.38 -1.34
C VAL A 34 -5.02 3.97 -0.76
N ASP A 35 -6.14 3.34 -0.38
CA ASP A 35 -6.13 1.98 0.14
C ASP A 35 -5.93 0.93 -0.98
N VAL A 36 -6.42 1.18 -2.21
CA VAL A 36 -6.06 0.41 -3.43
C VAL A 36 -4.57 0.47 -3.70
N PHE A 37 -3.98 1.67 -3.69
CA PHE A 37 -2.54 1.87 -3.89
C PHE A 37 -1.71 1.10 -2.84
N SER A 38 -2.14 1.19 -1.58
CA SER A 38 -1.46 0.53 -0.48
C SER A 38 -1.58 -1.00 -0.54
N LEU A 39 -2.72 -1.52 -1.03
CA LEU A 39 -2.92 -2.95 -1.26
C LEU A 39 -1.95 -3.47 -2.33
N ALA A 40 -1.89 -2.81 -3.49
CA ALA A 40 -1.02 -3.22 -4.59
C ALA A 40 0.45 -3.32 -4.16
N ILE A 41 0.96 -2.32 -3.43
CA ILE A 41 2.33 -2.34 -2.87
C ILE A 41 2.50 -3.52 -1.90
N SER A 42 1.49 -3.81 -1.09
CA SER A 42 1.53 -4.88 -0.08
C SER A 42 1.53 -6.28 -0.66
N GLU A 43 0.75 -6.49 -1.72
CA GLU A 43 0.71 -7.77 -2.44
C GLU A 43 2.02 -8.00 -3.20
N ASP A 44 2.53 -6.99 -3.91
CA ASP A 44 3.80 -7.08 -4.65
C ASP A 44 5.04 -7.25 -3.76
N SER A 45 5.01 -6.66 -2.56
CA SER A 45 6.10 -6.82 -1.58
C SER A 45 5.91 -8.03 -0.65
N HIS A 46 4.85 -8.81 -0.86
CA HIS A 46 4.48 -10.01 -0.12
C HIS A 46 4.34 -9.79 1.41
N CYS A 47 3.86 -8.61 1.84
CA CYS A 47 3.49 -8.41 3.25
C CYS A 47 2.05 -8.91 3.50
N LEU A 48 1.91 -10.13 4.02
CA LEU A 48 0.60 -10.74 4.30
C LEU A 48 -0.24 -9.89 5.27
N LEU A 49 0.33 -9.46 6.39
CA LEU A 49 -0.35 -8.60 7.38
C LEU A 49 -0.90 -7.33 6.73
N CYS A 50 -0.07 -6.65 5.94
CA CYS A 50 -0.42 -5.40 5.28
C CYS A 50 -1.52 -5.62 4.22
N SER A 51 -1.40 -6.71 3.44
CA SER A 51 -2.38 -7.09 2.42
C SER A 51 -3.75 -7.35 3.05
N LEU A 52 -3.81 -8.15 4.12
CA LEU A 52 -5.06 -8.42 4.85
C LEU A 52 -5.68 -7.14 5.42
N TYR A 53 -4.85 -6.25 5.98
CA TYR A 53 -5.30 -4.96 6.48
C TYR A 53 -5.99 -4.13 5.39
N PHE A 54 -5.37 -3.96 4.22
CA PHE A 54 -5.95 -3.15 3.14
C PHE A 54 -7.12 -3.84 2.45
N ARG A 55 -7.13 -5.18 2.34
CA ARG A 55 -8.29 -5.93 1.87
C ARG A 55 -9.50 -5.72 2.78
N ARG A 56 -9.30 -5.69 4.11
CA ARG A 56 -10.35 -5.31 5.06
C ARG A 56 -10.80 -3.86 4.90
N ALA A 57 -9.86 -2.93 4.70
CA ALA A 57 -10.17 -1.52 4.47
C ALA A 57 -11.05 -1.31 3.21
N LEU A 58 -10.71 -1.97 2.10
CA LEU A 58 -11.52 -1.92 0.87
C LEU A 58 -12.92 -2.50 1.07
N LYS A 59 -13.04 -3.63 1.79
CA LYS A 59 -14.35 -4.18 2.15
C LYS A 59 -15.19 -3.20 2.99
N ALA A 60 -14.56 -2.45 3.91
CA ALA A 60 -15.25 -1.41 4.68
C ALA A 60 -15.75 -0.24 3.80
N HIS A 61 -15.16 -0.04 2.62
CA HIS A 61 -15.63 0.88 1.59
C HIS A 61 -16.67 0.27 0.64
N GLY A 62 -17.13 -0.96 0.88
CA GLY A 62 -18.04 -1.69 -0.02
C GLY A 62 -17.38 -2.15 -1.32
N VAL A 63 -16.04 -2.23 -1.36
CA VAL A 63 -15.25 -2.65 -2.52
C VAL A 63 -14.80 -4.09 -2.33
N ASP A 64 -15.08 -4.94 -3.31
CA ASP A 64 -14.51 -6.29 -3.37
C ASP A 64 -13.04 -6.20 -3.83
N PRO A 65 -12.05 -6.56 -2.98
CA PRO A 65 -10.64 -6.49 -3.35
C PRO A 65 -10.27 -7.43 -4.52
N ASP A 66 -11.07 -8.45 -4.81
CA ASP A 66 -10.78 -9.42 -5.88
C ASP A 66 -11.50 -9.09 -7.21
N GLY A 67 -12.42 -8.13 -7.23
CA GLY A 67 -13.37 -7.98 -8.35
C GLY A 67 -13.75 -6.53 -8.70
N TYR A 68 -13.08 -5.53 -8.13
CA TYR A 68 -13.37 -4.13 -8.45
C TYR A 68 -12.76 -3.73 -9.80
N VAL A 69 -13.42 -2.77 -10.47
CA VAL A 69 -12.87 -2.09 -11.65
C VAL A 69 -12.15 -0.83 -11.16
N PRO A 70 -10.83 -0.69 -11.40
CA PRO A 70 -10.09 0.52 -11.06
C PRO A 70 -10.59 1.73 -11.84
N THR A 71 -10.67 2.88 -11.19
CA THR A 71 -10.75 4.17 -11.90
C THR A 71 -9.42 4.48 -12.61
N ASP A 72 -9.39 5.49 -13.47
CA ASP A 72 -8.15 5.93 -14.13
C ASP A 72 -7.05 6.30 -13.11
N ASP A 73 -7.42 6.94 -12.00
CA ASP A 73 -6.47 7.31 -10.95
C ASP A 73 -6.00 6.07 -10.17
N GLU A 74 -6.90 5.12 -9.90
CA GLU A 74 -6.54 3.85 -9.25
C GLU A 74 -5.62 3.01 -10.14
N ALA A 75 -5.89 2.95 -11.45
CA ALA A 75 -5.03 2.27 -12.41
C ALA A 75 -3.63 2.91 -12.46
N ALA A 76 -3.56 4.24 -12.46
CA ALA A 76 -2.29 4.97 -12.40
C ALA A 76 -1.52 4.68 -11.10
N LEU A 77 -2.20 4.66 -9.96
CA LEU A 77 -1.61 4.31 -8.67
C LEU A 77 -1.11 2.85 -8.66
N ILE A 78 -1.84 1.91 -9.25
CA ILE A 78 -1.43 0.50 -9.37
C ILE A 78 -0.16 0.37 -10.23
N GLU A 79 -0.07 1.06 -11.37
CA GLU A 79 1.16 1.08 -12.19
C GLU A 79 2.37 1.59 -11.38
N ILE A 80 2.16 2.64 -10.60
CA ILE A 80 3.20 3.21 -9.72
C ILE A 80 3.54 2.23 -8.57
N ALA A 81 2.56 1.51 -8.02
CA ALA A 81 2.78 0.52 -6.96
C ALA A 81 3.69 -0.60 -7.43
N HIS A 82 3.39 -1.19 -8.59
CA HIS A 82 4.21 -2.21 -9.24
C HIS A 82 5.63 -1.73 -9.48
N ARG A 83 5.79 -0.44 -9.83
CA ARG A 83 7.11 0.16 -9.98
C ARG A 83 7.87 0.28 -8.64
N ILE A 84 7.19 0.67 -7.57
CA ILE A 84 7.79 0.85 -6.24
C ILE A 84 8.19 -0.49 -5.62
N ALA A 85 7.30 -1.48 -5.67
CA ALA A 85 7.51 -2.79 -5.06
C ALA A 85 8.28 -3.75 -5.96
N GLY A 86 8.45 -3.41 -7.25
CA GLY A 86 9.12 -4.22 -8.26
C GLY A 86 10.62 -4.45 -8.03
N GLU A 87 11.15 -5.41 -8.80
CA GLU A 87 12.50 -5.93 -8.67
C GLU A 87 13.65 -4.94 -9.04
N PRO A 88 14.90 -5.24 -8.67
CA PRO A 88 16.04 -4.31 -8.71
C PRO A 88 16.33 -3.66 -10.06
N VAL A 89 15.84 -4.18 -11.18
CA VAL A 89 16.03 -3.58 -12.52
C VAL A 89 15.15 -2.36 -12.80
N ALA A 90 14.25 -1.99 -11.87
CA ALA A 90 13.40 -0.82 -12.00
C ALA A 90 14.20 0.44 -12.38
N HIS A 91 15.29 0.76 -11.71
CA HIS A 91 16.11 1.96 -12.00
C HIS A 91 16.62 2.09 -13.45
N LYS A 92 16.63 1.01 -14.24
CA LYS A 92 17.02 1.03 -15.67
C LYS A 92 15.85 1.26 -16.62
N ALA A 93 14.63 1.02 -16.16
CA ALA A 93 13.42 1.25 -16.95
C ALA A 93 12.93 2.69 -16.84
N THR A 94 12.26 3.15 -17.89
CA THR A 94 11.62 4.48 -17.94
C THR A 94 10.64 4.65 -16.77
N PRO A 95 10.49 5.86 -16.20
CA PRO A 95 9.46 6.13 -15.21
C PRO A 95 8.04 5.80 -15.73
N PRO A 96 7.12 5.35 -14.86
CA PRO A 96 5.74 5.06 -15.23
C PRO A 96 5.07 6.22 -15.96
N ALA A 97 4.27 5.91 -16.99
CA ALA A 97 3.49 6.93 -17.70
C ALA A 97 2.42 7.54 -16.78
N ALA A 98 1.92 6.74 -15.83
CA ALA A 98 1.05 7.15 -14.74
C ALA A 98 1.54 8.39 -13.96
N LEU A 99 2.85 8.59 -13.80
CA LEU A 99 3.36 9.78 -13.10
C LEU A 99 2.97 11.07 -13.82
N LYS A 100 3.04 11.08 -15.16
CA LYS A 100 2.64 12.24 -15.97
C LYS A 100 1.13 12.46 -15.95
N LEU A 101 0.35 11.37 -15.92
CA LEU A 101 -1.11 11.45 -15.79
C LEU A 101 -1.49 12.13 -14.46
N LEU A 102 -0.93 11.66 -13.35
CA LEU A 102 -1.20 12.24 -12.03
C LEU A 102 -0.69 13.68 -11.93
N GLU A 103 0.48 13.99 -12.51
CA GLU A 103 1.00 15.37 -12.56
C GLU A 103 0.04 16.30 -13.31
N ALA A 104 -0.47 15.88 -14.46
CA ALA A 104 -1.40 16.68 -15.25
C ALA A 104 -2.74 16.94 -14.53
N ARG A 105 -3.20 16.00 -13.70
CA ARG A 105 -4.49 16.10 -12.99
C ARG A 105 -4.38 16.79 -11.63
N TYR A 106 -3.29 16.56 -10.90
CA TYR A 106 -3.14 16.93 -9.48
C TYR A 106 -1.87 17.72 -9.15
N GLY A 107 -1.02 18.00 -10.14
CA GLY A 107 0.23 18.74 -9.98
C GLY A 107 1.40 17.91 -9.47
N ALA A 108 2.60 18.47 -9.62
CA ALA A 108 3.87 17.81 -9.25
C ALA A 108 3.97 17.48 -7.75
N GLU A 109 3.37 18.30 -6.88
CA GLU A 109 3.33 18.04 -5.44
C GLU A 109 2.68 16.68 -5.14
N THR A 110 1.52 16.40 -5.73
CA THR A 110 0.79 15.15 -5.54
C THR A 110 1.61 13.95 -6.03
N VAL A 111 2.36 14.10 -7.12
CA VAL A 111 3.25 13.03 -7.61
C VAL A 111 4.35 12.70 -6.60
N VAL A 112 4.99 13.73 -6.04
CA VAL A 112 6.01 13.55 -4.99
C VAL A 112 5.40 12.86 -3.77
N GLU A 113 4.20 13.27 -3.36
CA GLU A 113 3.51 12.64 -2.23
C GLU A 113 3.14 11.19 -2.48
N VAL A 114 2.63 10.84 -3.67
CA VAL A 114 2.29 9.47 -4.05
C VAL A 114 3.52 8.57 -3.98
N VAL A 115 4.63 9.01 -4.59
CA VAL A 115 5.88 8.23 -4.59
C VAL A 115 6.47 8.13 -3.18
N ALA A 116 6.44 9.21 -2.39
CA ALA A 116 6.93 9.20 -1.01
C ALA A 116 6.09 8.29 -0.11
N TYR A 117 4.77 8.37 -0.18
CA TYR A 117 3.85 7.52 0.58
C TYR A 117 4.03 6.06 0.18
N GLY A 118 4.06 5.76 -1.12
CA GLY A 118 4.24 4.39 -1.59
C GLY A 118 5.58 3.78 -1.16
N SER A 119 6.65 4.57 -1.20
CA SER A 119 7.97 4.14 -0.71
C SER A 119 7.98 3.88 0.80
N ALA A 120 7.32 4.75 1.59
CA ALA A 120 7.15 4.54 3.03
C ALA A 120 6.26 3.32 3.33
N MET A 121 5.28 3.03 2.47
CA MET A 121 4.47 1.83 2.56
C MET A 121 5.32 0.57 2.33
N LEU A 122 6.17 0.55 1.31
CA LEU A 122 7.13 -0.53 1.10
C LEU A 122 8.06 -0.71 2.31
N ALA A 123 8.59 0.38 2.87
CA ALA A 123 9.42 0.31 4.08
C ALA A 123 8.65 -0.31 5.26
N THR A 124 7.38 0.04 5.42
CA THR A 124 6.49 -0.53 6.45
C THR A 124 6.26 -2.03 6.21
N ASN A 125 6.05 -2.43 4.96
CA ASN A 125 5.87 -3.83 4.57
C ASN A 125 7.13 -4.66 4.87
N ARG A 126 8.30 -4.11 4.57
CA ARG A 126 9.59 -4.73 4.88
C ARG A 126 9.84 -4.79 6.38
N LEU A 127 9.51 -3.75 7.15
CA LEU A 127 9.59 -3.77 8.61
C LEU A 127 8.74 -4.92 9.18
N ASN A 128 7.46 -4.98 8.81
CA ASN A 128 6.53 -5.99 9.31
C ASN A 128 7.00 -7.41 8.99
N THR A 129 7.44 -7.63 7.75
CA THR A 129 7.93 -8.93 7.29
C THR A 129 9.24 -9.31 7.99
N THR A 130 10.18 -8.37 8.11
CA THR A 130 11.50 -8.60 8.73
C THR A 130 11.38 -8.90 10.22
N LEU A 131 10.49 -8.21 10.93
CA LEU A 131 10.25 -8.44 12.35
C LEU A 131 9.31 -9.61 12.63
N GLY A 132 8.74 -10.24 11.60
CA GLY A 132 7.77 -11.33 11.76
C GLY A 132 6.55 -10.89 12.58
N ILE A 133 6.04 -9.67 12.35
CA ILE A 133 4.90 -9.14 13.09
C ILE A 133 3.70 -10.09 12.90
N PRO A 134 3.06 -10.57 13.98
CA PRO A 134 1.93 -11.47 13.86
C PRO A 134 0.74 -10.80 13.17
N ILE A 135 -0.10 -11.61 12.53
CA ILE A 135 -1.39 -11.17 12.00
C ILE A 135 -2.26 -10.75 13.18
N ASP A 136 -2.87 -9.57 13.09
CA ASP A 136 -3.80 -9.09 14.11
C ASP A 136 -5.04 -10.02 14.17
N ASP A 137 -5.56 -10.31 15.37
CA ASP A 137 -6.64 -11.30 15.56
C ASP A 137 -7.89 -11.00 14.70
N ASP A 138 -8.19 -9.72 14.46
CA ASP A 138 -9.32 -9.28 13.63
C ASP A 138 -9.13 -9.58 12.13
N LEU A 139 -7.91 -9.92 11.70
CA LEU A 139 -7.57 -10.27 10.33
C LEU A 139 -7.49 -11.79 10.09
N LEU A 140 -7.43 -12.61 11.14
CA LEU A 140 -7.32 -14.08 11.02
C LEU A 140 -8.40 -14.73 10.15
N PRO A 141 -9.70 -14.35 10.26
CA PRO A 141 -10.73 -14.93 9.39
C PRO A 141 -10.47 -14.71 7.90
N ALA A 142 -9.80 -13.61 7.53
CA ALA A 142 -9.42 -13.34 6.15
C ALA A 142 -8.14 -14.09 5.73
N ALA A 143 -7.23 -14.36 6.67
CA ALA A 143 -6.01 -15.12 6.44
C ALA A 143 -6.31 -16.59 6.10
N ASP A 144 -7.25 -17.21 6.81
CA ASP A 144 -7.66 -18.60 6.55
C ASP A 144 -8.24 -18.77 5.14
N ILE A 145 -9.04 -17.81 4.68
CA ILE A 145 -9.61 -17.80 3.32
C ILE A 145 -8.49 -17.64 2.28
N ALA A 146 -7.51 -16.76 2.52
CA ALA A 146 -6.39 -16.56 1.61
C ALA A 146 -5.51 -17.81 1.51
N GLY A 147 -5.20 -18.46 2.65
CA GLY A 147 -4.46 -19.73 2.69
C GLY A 147 -5.20 -20.86 1.98
N ALA A 148 -6.52 -20.94 2.12
CA ALA A 148 -7.33 -21.92 1.39
C ALA A 148 -7.33 -21.69 -0.13
N LYS A 149 -7.40 -20.43 -0.60
CA LYS A 149 -7.29 -20.09 -2.03
C LYS A 149 -5.90 -20.41 -2.60
N ALA A 150 -4.82 -20.12 -1.84
CA ALA A 150 -3.45 -20.39 -2.28
C ALA A 150 -3.14 -21.89 -2.43
N ASN A 151 -3.80 -22.75 -1.64
CA ASN A 151 -3.66 -24.22 -1.75
C ASN A 151 -4.59 -24.86 -2.79
N ALA A 152 -5.51 -24.08 -3.37
CA ALA A 152 -6.49 -24.54 -4.36
C ALA A 152 -6.13 -24.13 -5.80
N ALA A 153 -5.07 -23.35 -5.99
CA ALA A 153 -4.51 -22.91 -7.28
C ALA A 153 -3.20 -23.64 -7.58
#